data_AF-A0A1V5ARE9-F1
#
_entry.id   AF-A0A1V5ARE9-F1
#
_cell.length_a   1.000
_cell.length_b   1.000
_cell.length_c   1.000
_cell.angle_alpha   90.00
_cell.angle_beta   90.00
_cell.angle_gamma   90.00
#
_symmetry.space_group_name_H-M   'P 1'
#
loop_
_entity.id
_entity.type
_entity.pdbx_description
1 polymer ?
#
loop_
_entity_poly.entity_id
_entity_poly.type
_entity_poly.pdbx_seq_one_letter_code
_entity_poly.pdbx_strand_id
1 'polypeptide(L)'
;MEEDWPFQSQSLDFVVARENTEGLHSGQDVMDAEQAHTMRVMTRLGSERIAEMACDLAAGRRTLIIAHMSNVLKGDWIFLKTCQEVAARRAVPCDEMLVAAYNLVTNPGRFDVLVTTNLFGDILSDEAAGVIGSLGLCASANIGTDHALFESIHPECSDDDALAGRARESRPNRGGGAEGAGQRGEDAGPGRELWDGGGDAGGGCIPQ
;
A
#
# COMPACT_ATOMS: atom_id res chain seq x y z
N MET A 1 23.34 -15.30 -20.19
CA MET A 1 22.14 -14.55 -20.62
C MET A 1 21.83 -13.63 -19.46
N GLU A 2 22.18 -12.36 -19.58
CA GLU A 2 21.68 -11.33 -18.68
C GLU A 2 20.16 -11.28 -18.91
N GLU A 3 19.38 -11.63 -17.89
CA GLU A 3 17.93 -11.44 -17.90
C GLU A 3 17.68 -9.93 -17.79
N ASP A 4 17.58 -9.26 -18.94
CA ASP A 4 17.13 -7.86 -19.01
C ASP A 4 15.71 -7.79 -18.42
N TRP A 5 15.59 -7.19 -17.25
CA TRP A 5 14.30 -6.95 -16.63
C TRP A 5 13.55 -5.94 -17.50
N PRO A 6 12.34 -6.25 -17.99
CA PRO A 6 11.70 -5.50 -19.09
C PRO A 6 11.39 -4.03 -18.76
N PHE A 7 11.49 -3.64 -17.48
CA PHE A 7 11.22 -2.29 -16.99
C PHE A 7 12.47 -1.45 -16.69
N GLN A 8 13.69 -1.97 -16.93
CA GLN A 8 14.97 -1.32 -16.58
C GLN A 8 15.27 0.03 -17.25
N SER A 9 14.44 0.50 -18.20
CA SER A 9 14.67 1.73 -18.96
C SER A 9 13.71 2.89 -18.66
N GLN A 10 12.70 2.71 -17.79
CA GLN A 10 11.73 3.76 -17.48
C GLN A 10 11.94 4.32 -16.07
N SER A 11 12.13 5.64 -15.96
CA SER A 11 12.02 6.36 -14.69
C SER A 11 10.56 6.34 -14.26
N LEU A 12 10.20 5.47 -13.32
CA LEU A 12 8.86 5.38 -12.75
C LEU A 12 8.80 6.14 -11.43
N ASP A 13 7.87 7.10 -11.35
CA ASP A 13 7.55 7.86 -10.15
C ASP A 13 6.03 7.98 -10.08
N PHE A 14 5.41 7.16 -9.25
CA PHE A 14 3.99 7.26 -8.95
C PHE A 14 3.71 6.78 -7.53
N VAL A 15 2.56 7.21 -6.99
CA VAL A 15 2.09 6.88 -5.64
C VAL A 15 0.76 6.15 -5.72
N VAL A 16 0.61 5.06 -4.97
CA VAL A 16 -0.66 4.37 -4.76
C VAL A 16 -1.25 4.82 -3.43
N ALA A 17 -2.33 5.60 -3.47
CA ALA A 17 -3.12 6.00 -2.32
C ALA A 17 -4.23 4.96 -2.08
N ARG A 18 -4.04 4.11 -1.07
CA ARG A 18 -4.97 3.05 -0.69
C ARG A 18 -5.85 3.47 0.48
N GLU A 19 -7.15 3.27 0.34
CA GLU A 19 -8.08 3.31 1.47
C GLU A 19 -7.81 2.12 2.40
N ASN A 20 -7.52 2.33 3.69
CA ASN A 20 -7.03 1.27 4.58
C ASN A 20 -7.89 0.99 5.82
N THR A 21 -9.12 1.51 5.89
CA THR A 21 -10.00 1.40 7.06
C THR A 21 -11.30 0.64 6.81
N GLU A 22 -11.72 0.48 5.55
CA GLU A 22 -12.94 -0.25 5.19
C GLU A 22 -12.67 -1.25 4.04
N GLY A 23 -13.68 -1.54 3.21
CA GLY A 23 -13.61 -2.51 2.13
C GLY A 23 -13.79 -3.95 2.59
N LEU A 24 -13.09 -4.87 1.92
CA LEU A 24 -13.11 -6.30 2.26
C LEU A 24 -12.30 -6.62 3.51
N HIS A 25 -11.42 -5.70 3.94
CA HIS A 25 -10.67 -5.81 5.18
C HIS A 25 -11.48 -5.38 6.41
N SER A 26 -12.78 -5.12 6.25
CA SER A 26 -13.65 -4.72 7.37
C SER A 26 -13.88 -5.83 8.42
N GLY A 27 -13.43 -7.06 8.14
CA GLY A 27 -13.56 -8.22 9.04
C GLY A 27 -15.01 -8.69 9.23
N GLN A 28 -15.90 -8.30 8.33
CA GLN A 28 -17.32 -8.66 8.39
C GLN A 28 -17.55 -9.96 7.64
N ASP A 29 -17.18 -11.05 8.31
CA ASP A 29 -17.25 -12.40 7.78
C ASP A 29 -18.29 -13.24 8.53
N VAL A 30 -19.06 -14.02 7.78
CA VAL A 30 -19.99 -15.02 8.31
C VAL A 30 -19.72 -16.33 7.57
N MET A 31 -19.42 -17.40 8.30
CA MET A 31 -19.10 -18.70 7.71
C MET A 31 -19.74 -19.84 8.49
N ASP A 32 -20.18 -20.87 7.76
CA ASP A 32 -20.56 -22.17 8.28
C ASP A 32 -19.75 -23.30 7.59
N ALA A 33 -20.20 -24.55 7.71
CA ALA A 33 -19.48 -25.70 7.15
C ALA A 33 -19.48 -25.76 5.61
N GLU A 34 -20.44 -25.11 4.95
CA GLU A 34 -20.67 -25.20 3.50
C GLU A 34 -20.47 -23.85 2.78
N GLN A 35 -20.63 -22.73 3.50
CA GLN A 35 -20.64 -21.40 2.90
C GLN A 35 -19.89 -20.37 3.75
N ALA A 36 -19.25 -19.42 3.06
CA ALA A 36 -18.63 -18.24 3.65
C ALA A 36 -19.07 -16.98 2.90
N HIS A 37 -19.35 -15.93 3.65
CA HIS A 37 -19.75 -14.62 3.17
C HIS A 37 -18.83 -13.56 3.77
N THR A 38 -18.14 -12.82 2.90
CA THR A 38 -17.37 -11.64 3.28
C THR A 38 -18.10 -10.39 2.82
N MET A 39 -18.44 -9.51 3.76
CA MET A 39 -19.14 -8.26 3.46
C MET A 39 -18.13 -7.16 3.17
N ARG A 40 -18.24 -6.58 1.97
CA ARG A 40 -17.48 -5.38 1.60
C ARG A 40 -18.22 -4.13 2.03
N VAL A 41 -17.61 -3.35 2.92
CA VAL A 41 -18.19 -2.08 3.38
C VAL A 41 -17.50 -0.91 2.71
N MET A 42 -18.27 -0.02 2.10
CA MET A 42 -17.77 1.23 1.52
C MET A 42 -18.65 2.37 2.00
N THR A 43 -18.04 3.40 2.59
CA THR A 43 -18.75 4.57 3.07
C THR A 43 -18.30 5.82 2.31
N ARG A 44 -19.20 6.80 2.20
CA ARG A 44 -18.87 8.10 1.64
C ARG A 44 -17.79 8.80 2.48
N LEU A 45 -17.83 8.65 3.81
CA LEU A 45 -16.83 9.23 4.72
C LEU A 45 -15.43 8.63 4.51
N GLY A 46 -15.32 7.30 4.43
CA GLY A 46 -14.06 6.61 4.14
C GLY A 46 -13.50 7.01 2.77
N SER A 47 -14.36 6.99 1.76
CA SER A 47 -14.03 7.40 0.39
C SER A 47 -13.59 8.87 0.31
N GLU A 48 -14.24 9.79 1.03
CA GLU A 48 -13.88 11.21 1.05
C GLU A 48 -12.51 11.45 1.70
N ARG A 49 -12.21 10.76 2.82
CA ARG A 49 -10.92 10.87 3.51
C ARG A 49 -9.74 10.50 2.60
N ILE A 50 -9.82 9.37 1.91
CA ILE A 50 -8.75 8.93 1.02
C ILE A 50 -8.68 9.80 -0.25
N ALA A 51 -9.82 10.28 -0.75
CA ALA A 51 -9.85 11.18 -1.90
C ALA A 51 -9.19 12.53 -1.61
N GLU A 52 -9.42 13.09 -0.41
CA GLU A 52 -8.75 14.33 0.03
C GLU A 52 -7.23 14.16 0.07
N MET A 53 -6.76 13.07 0.69
CA MET A 53 -5.33 12.73 0.72
C MET A 53 -4.75 12.53 -0.68
N ALA A 54 -5.46 11.83 -1.56
CA ALA A 54 -5.03 11.62 -2.93
C ALA A 54 -4.97 12.94 -3.73
N CYS A 55 -5.90 13.87 -3.49
CA CYS A 55 -5.85 15.21 -4.08
C CYS A 55 -4.65 16.02 -3.57
N ASP A 56 -4.32 15.91 -2.28
CA ASP A 56 -3.12 16.54 -1.72
C ASP A 56 -1.83 15.96 -2.34
N LEU A 57 -1.76 14.64 -2.49
CA LEU A 57 -0.64 13.98 -3.17
C LEU A 57 -0.56 14.37 -4.65
N ALA A 58 -1.70 14.57 -5.31
CA ALA A 58 -1.77 14.97 -6.71
C ALA A 58 -1.46 16.46 -6.92
N ALA A 59 -1.33 17.27 -5.85
CA ALA A 59 -1.00 18.67 -5.97
C ALA A 59 0.40 18.86 -6.59
N GLY A 60 0.45 19.48 -7.78
CA GLY A 60 1.70 19.66 -8.53
C GLY A 60 2.17 18.43 -9.30
N ARG A 61 1.42 17.33 -9.27
CA ARG A 61 1.59 16.15 -10.13
C ARG A 61 0.70 16.24 -11.38
N ARG A 62 0.93 15.37 -12.35
CA ARG A 62 0.32 15.39 -13.68
C ARG A 62 -1.13 14.92 -13.69
N THR A 63 -1.45 13.85 -12.96
CA THR A 63 -2.78 13.25 -13.00
C THR A 63 -3.12 12.46 -11.75
N LEU A 64 -4.39 12.51 -11.36
CA LEU A 64 -5.01 11.62 -10.38
C LEU A 64 -5.84 10.58 -11.11
N ILE A 65 -5.51 9.30 -10.96
CA ILE A 65 -6.28 8.18 -11.51
C ILE A 65 -7.07 7.54 -10.37
N ILE A 66 -8.39 7.43 -10.53
CA ILE A 66 -9.28 6.72 -9.61
C ILE A 66 -9.48 5.30 -10.16
N ALA A 67 -8.89 4.29 -9.51
CA ALA A 67 -9.08 2.90 -9.87
C ALA A 67 -10.27 2.28 -9.14
N HIS A 68 -11.13 1.57 -9.89
CA HIS A 68 -12.37 1.00 -9.37
C HIS A 68 -12.86 -0.18 -10.23
N MET A 69 -13.92 -0.85 -9.78
CA MET A 69 -14.64 -1.90 -10.51
C MET A 69 -16.16 -1.68 -10.42
N SER A 70 -16.60 -0.44 -10.62
CA SER A 70 -18.01 0.00 -10.42
C SER A 70 -19.01 -0.57 -11.43
N ASN A 71 -18.53 -1.15 -12.53
CA ASN A 71 -19.34 -1.91 -13.48
C ASN A 71 -19.91 -3.21 -12.87
N VAL A 72 -19.20 -3.81 -11.91
CA VAL A 72 -19.61 -5.05 -11.22
C VAL A 72 -19.96 -4.76 -9.75
N LEU A 73 -19.10 -4.03 -9.04
CA LEU A 73 -19.18 -3.83 -7.61
C LEU A 73 -19.89 -2.51 -7.30
N LYS A 74 -21.10 -2.59 -6.71
CA LYS A 74 -21.90 -1.39 -6.42
C LYS A 74 -21.26 -0.47 -5.38
N GLY A 75 -20.48 -1.01 -4.45
CA GLY A 75 -19.70 -0.21 -3.48
C GLY A 75 -18.71 0.74 -4.16
N ASP A 76 -18.07 0.30 -5.24
CA ASP A 76 -17.14 1.12 -6.03
C ASP A 76 -17.81 2.30 -6.70
N TRP A 77 -19.12 2.24 -6.96
CA TRP A 77 -19.84 3.39 -7.49
C TRP A 77 -19.87 4.53 -6.45
N ILE A 78 -20.07 4.21 -5.17
CA ILE A 78 -20.02 5.20 -4.07
C ILE A 78 -18.62 5.79 -3.98
N PHE A 79 -17.60 4.94 -3.99
CA PHE A 79 -16.19 5.36 -3.97
C PHE A 79 -15.86 6.28 -5.14
N LEU A 80 -16.09 5.83 -6.38
CA LEU A 80 -15.81 6.59 -7.59
C LEU A 80 -16.49 7.95 -7.58
N LYS A 81 -17.79 8.00 -7.26
CA LYS A 81 -18.53 9.26 -7.23
C LYS A 81 -18.00 10.21 -6.18
N THR A 82 -17.70 9.69 -4.99
CA THR A 82 -17.16 10.51 -3.91
C THR A 82 -15.78 11.08 -4.29
N CYS A 83 -14.89 10.25 -4.85
CA CYS A 83 -13.58 10.70 -5.31
C CYS A 83 -13.68 11.77 -6.41
N GLN A 84 -14.59 11.59 -7.39
CA GLN A 84 -14.86 12.58 -8.44
C GLN A 84 -15.39 13.91 -7.86
N GLU A 85 -16.30 13.85 -6.89
CA GLU A 85 -16.85 15.03 -6.22
C GLU A 85 -15.76 15.81 -5.45
N VAL A 86 -14.89 15.11 -4.74
CA VAL A 86 -13.76 15.70 -4.01
C VAL A 86 -12.74 16.32 -4.97
N ALA A 87 -12.33 15.59 -6.01
CA ALA A 87 -11.39 16.09 -7.02
C ALA A 87 -11.92 17.34 -7.71
N ALA A 88 -13.21 17.36 -8.07
CA ALA A 88 -13.87 18.55 -8.63
C ALA A 88 -13.87 19.74 -7.65
N ARG A 89 -14.17 19.51 -6.37
CA ARG A 89 -14.13 20.54 -5.31
C ARG A 89 -12.72 21.10 -5.10
N ARG A 90 -11.70 20.26 -5.27
CA ARG A 90 -10.27 20.61 -5.15
C ARG A 90 -9.65 21.14 -6.46
N ALA A 91 -10.43 21.18 -7.55
CA ALA A 91 -9.96 21.52 -8.89
C ALA A 91 -8.75 20.67 -9.35
N VAL A 92 -8.70 19.41 -8.92
CA VAL A 92 -7.68 18.43 -9.33
C VAL A 92 -8.20 17.66 -10.55
N PRO A 93 -7.53 17.72 -11.71
CA PRO A 93 -7.88 16.89 -12.85
C PRO A 93 -7.75 15.41 -12.49
N CYS A 94 -8.80 14.63 -12.74
CA CYS A 94 -8.78 13.20 -12.49
C CYS A 94 -9.36 12.41 -13.66
N ASP A 95 -8.80 11.21 -13.88
CA ASP A 95 -9.33 10.18 -14.76
C ASP A 95 -9.82 8.99 -13.94
N GLU A 96 -10.71 8.18 -14.51
CA GLU A 96 -11.13 6.90 -13.92
C GLU A 96 -10.57 5.72 -14.71
N MET A 97 -10.30 4.60 -14.03
CA MET A 97 -9.81 3.38 -14.66
C MET A 97 -10.40 2.14 -14.01
N LEU A 98 -10.90 1.23 -14.85
CA LEU A 98 -11.31 -0.10 -14.40
C LEU A 98 -10.10 -0.99 -14.15
N VAL A 99 -9.98 -1.53 -12.93
CA VAL A 99 -9.02 -2.56 -12.47
C VAL A 99 -7.54 -2.18 -12.51
N ALA A 100 -7.10 -1.23 -13.35
CA ALA A 100 -5.74 -0.67 -13.49
C ALA A 100 -4.55 -1.63 -13.72
N ALA A 101 -4.64 -2.90 -13.30
CA ALA A 101 -3.58 -3.88 -13.24
C ALA A 101 -2.85 -4.10 -14.56
N TYR A 102 -3.59 -4.43 -15.62
CA TYR A 102 -3.03 -4.61 -16.95
C TYR A 102 -2.24 -3.38 -17.43
N ASN A 103 -2.74 -2.19 -17.13
CA ASN A 103 -2.09 -0.95 -17.54
C ASN A 103 -0.86 -0.64 -16.69
N LEU A 104 -0.88 -0.98 -15.42
CA LEU A 104 0.26 -0.85 -14.52
C LEU A 104 1.46 -1.65 -15.05
N VAL A 105 1.21 -2.85 -15.57
CA VAL A 105 2.27 -3.70 -16.14
C VAL A 105 2.66 -3.26 -17.55
N THR A 106 1.70 -2.98 -18.43
CA THR A 106 1.99 -2.73 -19.86
C THR A 106 2.37 -1.30 -20.18
N ASN A 107 1.96 -0.33 -19.36
CA ASN A 107 2.24 1.08 -19.57
C ASN A 107 2.34 1.85 -18.23
N PRO A 108 3.28 1.51 -17.34
CA PRO A 108 3.39 2.12 -16.01
C PRO A 108 3.63 3.64 -16.04
N GLY A 109 4.29 4.17 -17.09
CA GLY A 109 4.56 5.61 -17.23
C GLY A 109 3.31 6.51 -17.33
N ARG A 110 2.11 5.93 -17.46
CA ARG A 110 0.86 6.70 -17.46
C ARG A 110 0.41 7.12 -16.05
N PHE A 111 0.88 6.43 -15.01
CA PHE A 111 0.47 6.68 -13.63
C PHE A 111 1.30 7.80 -13.00
N ASP A 112 0.72 8.45 -12.00
CA ASP A 112 1.38 9.49 -11.20
C ASP A 112 0.81 9.46 -9.78
N VAL A 113 -0.49 9.72 -9.60
CA VAL A 113 -1.21 9.37 -8.36
C VAL A 113 -2.35 8.43 -8.70
N LEU A 114 -2.40 7.29 -8.04
CA LEU A 114 -3.44 6.27 -8.19
C LEU A 114 -4.19 6.12 -6.87
N VAL A 115 -5.48 6.44 -6.83
CA VAL A 115 -6.32 6.24 -5.65
C VAL A 115 -7.25 5.06 -5.84
N THR A 116 -7.36 4.19 -4.84
CA THR A 116 -8.16 2.97 -4.94
C THR A 116 -8.66 2.48 -3.57
N THR A 117 -9.60 1.54 -3.60
CA THR A 117 -10.15 0.91 -2.39
C THR A 117 -9.21 -0.14 -1.83
N ASN A 118 -9.36 -0.46 -0.54
CA ASN A 118 -8.53 -1.39 0.23
C ASN A 118 -7.89 -2.56 -0.56
N LEU A 119 -8.66 -3.61 -0.89
CA LEU A 119 -8.09 -4.83 -1.51
C LEU A 119 -7.46 -4.57 -2.89
N PHE A 120 -8.01 -3.63 -3.66
CA PHE A 120 -7.40 -3.27 -4.94
C PHE A 120 -6.09 -2.51 -4.73
N GLY A 121 -5.96 -1.77 -3.63
CA GLY A 121 -4.72 -1.15 -3.21
C GLY A 121 -3.63 -2.17 -2.97
N ASP A 122 -3.91 -3.24 -2.21
CA ASP A 122 -2.97 -4.35 -1.98
C ASP A 122 -2.42 -4.90 -3.31
N ILE A 123 -3.33 -5.32 -4.18
CA ILE A 123 -2.98 -5.98 -5.45
C ILE A 123 -2.17 -5.02 -6.33
N LEU A 124 -2.61 -3.77 -6.45
CA LEU A 124 -1.95 -2.79 -7.32
C LEU A 124 -0.60 -2.34 -6.76
N SER A 125 -0.42 -2.27 -5.43
CA SER A 125 0.89 -1.96 -4.84
C SER A 125 1.88 -3.11 -5.05
N ASP A 126 1.44 -4.36 -4.98
CA ASP A 126 2.29 -5.53 -5.25
C ASP A 126 2.69 -5.61 -6.71
N GLU A 127 1.75 -5.34 -7.63
CA GLU A 127 2.05 -5.26 -9.05
C GLU A 127 3.02 -4.11 -9.36
N ALA A 128 2.85 -2.94 -8.71
CA ALA A 128 3.76 -1.80 -8.84
C ALA A 128 5.18 -2.16 -8.41
N ALA A 129 5.32 -2.81 -7.26
CA ALA A 129 6.57 -3.32 -6.75
C ALA A 129 7.21 -4.35 -7.69
N GLY A 130 6.38 -5.23 -8.27
CA GLY A 130 6.77 -6.14 -9.33
C GLY A 130 7.42 -5.38 -10.49
N VAL A 131 6.72 -4.39 -11.06
CA VAL A 131 7.21 -3.56 -12.18
C VAL A 131 8.55 -2.88 -11.85
N ILE A 132 8.71 -2.33 -10.64
CA ILE A 132 9.93 -1.66 -10.18
C ILE A 132 11.09 -2.66 -9.95
N GLY A 133 10.78 -3.95 -9.74
CA GLY A 133 11.73 -5.05 -9.69
C GLY A 133 11.94 -5.65 -8.29
N SER A 134 11.41 -5.02 -7.24
CA SER A 134 11.35 -5.60 -5.90
C SER A 134 10.45 -4.78 -4.98
N LEU A 135 9.61 -5.48 -4.20
CA LEU A 135 8.88 -4.96 -3.04
C LEU A 135 9.80 -4.28 -2.00
N GLY A 136 11.10 -4.59 -1.96
CA GLY A 136 12.04 -4.08 -0.95
C GLY A 136 12.55 -2.68 -1.27
N LEU A 137 12.20 -2.17 -2.45
CA LEU A 137 12.52 -0.83 -2.90
C LEU A 137 11.34 0.13 -2.69
N CYS A 138 10.20 -0.39 -2.29
CA CYS A 138 8.98 0.38 -2.13
C CYS A 138 8.83 0.77 -0.66
N ALA A 139 8.51 2.03 -0.39
CA ALA A 139 8.19 2.52 0.94
C ALA A 139 6.67 2.64 1.10
N SER A 140 6.14 2.33 2.29
CA SER A 140 4.73 2.52 2.61
C SER A 140 4.55 3.36 3.88
N ALA A 141 3.39 4.01 3.96
CA ALA A 141 3.00 4.79 5.13
C ALA A 141 1.48 4.71 5.33
N ASN A 142 1.06 4.40 6.55
CA ASN A 142 -0.32 4.46 6.99
C ASN A 142 -0.53 5.79 7.71
N ILE A 143 -1.25 6.71 7.07
CA ILE A 143 -1.44 8.07 7.57
C ILE A 143 -2.87 8.22 8.11
N GLY A 144 -2.98 8.44 9.42
CA GLY A 144 -4.21 8.85 10.10
C GLY A 144 -4.24 10.36 10.37
N THR A 145 -5.28 10.82 11.06
CA THR A 145 -5.43 12.25 11.42
C THR A 145 -4.39 12.69 12.46
N ASP A 146 -4.14 11.85 13.47
CA ASP A 146 -3.27 12.19 14.60
C ASP A 146 -1.93 11.41 14.61
N HIS A 147 -1.85 10.34 13.82
CA HIS A 147 -0.75 9.39 13.87
C HIS A 147 -0.36 8.91 12.47
N ALA A 148 0.92 8.56 12.31
CA ALA A 148 1.46 7.94 11.10
C ALA A 148 2.33 6.74 11.48
N LEU A 149 2.19 5.65 10.72
CA LEU A 149 3.02 4.45 10.82
C LEU A 149 3.73 4.24 9.49
N PHE A 150 5.05 4.10 9.55
CA PHE A 150 5.89 3.79 8.39
C PHE A 150 6.39 2.36 8.52
N GLU A 151 6.15 1.55 7.50
CA GLU A 151 6.52 0.14 7.49
C GLU A 151 7.13 -0.26 6.16
N SER A 152 7.77 -1.42 6.15
CA SER A 152 8.18 -2.04 4.88
C SER A 152 6.95 -2.74 4.29
N ILE A 153 6.83 -2.75 2.96
CA ILE A 153 5.68 -3.41 2.29
C ILE A 153 5.83 -4.94 2.26
N HIS A 154 7.03 -5.43 2.58
CA HIS A 154 7.29 -6.85 2.66
C HIS A 154 6.79 -7.45 3.97
N PRO A 155 6.16 -8.64 3.92
CA PRO A 155 5.89 -9.41 5.12
C PRO A 155 7.17 -9.70 5.89
N GLU A 156 7.03 -9.89 7.21
CA GLU A 156 8.14 -10.35 8.04
C GLU A 156 8.71 -11.66 7.47
N CYS A 157 9.96 -11.61 7.06
CA CYS A 157 10.69 -12.79 6.61
C CYS A 157 10.95 -13.63 7.86
N SER A 158 10.39 -14.84 7.94
CA SER A 158 10.63 -15.75 9.07
C SER A 158 12.13 -15.95 9.29
N ASP A 159 12.56 -16.10 10.54
CA ASP A 159 13.99 -16.27 10.89
C ASP A 159 14.68 -17.40 10.11
N ASP A 160 13.91 -18.41 9.69
CA ASP A 160 14.40 -19.53 8.88
C ASP A 160 14.86 -19.11 7.48
N ASP A 161 14.22 -18.12 6.86
CA ASP A 161 14.61 -17.57 5.55
C ASP A 161 15.82 -16.62 5.64
N ALA A 162 15.93 -15.90 6.76
CA ALA A 162 17.07 -15.05 7.08
C ALA A 162 18.33 -15.89 7.36
N LEU A 163 18.20 -17.00 8.10
CA LEU A 163 19.30 -17.92 8.40
C LEU A 163 19.69 -18.78 7.17
N ALA A 164 18.73 -19.09 6.29
CA ALA A 164 18.98 -19.82 5.04
C ALA A 164 19.70 -19.00 3.96
N GLY A 165 19.99 -17.70 4.21
CA GLY A 165 20.59 -16.81 3.22
C GLY A 165 19.72 -16.61 1.97
N ARG A 166 18.41 -16.86 2.09
CA ARG A 166 17.44 -16.72 1.00
C ARG A 166 16.77 -15.36 0.98
N ALA A 167 16.90 -14.57 2.04
CA ALA A 167 16.65 -13.14 2.01
C ALA A 167 17.54 -12.51 0.92
N ARG A 168 16.95 -12.20 -0.24
CA ARG A 168 17.65 -11.52 -1.33
C ARG A 168 17.91 -10.08 -0.88
N GLU A 169 19.08 -9.85 -0.31
CA GLU A 169 19.61 -8.52 -0.11
C GLU A 169 19.63 -7.81 -1.48
N SER A 170 18.93 -6.68 -1.58
CA SER A 170 18.85 -5.89 -2.80
C SER A 170 20.26 -5.42 -3.15
N ARG A 171 20.81 -5.92 -4.26
CA ARG A 171 22.10 -5.43 -4.75
C ARG A 171 21.94 -3.94 -5.08
N PRO A 172 22.71 -3.03 -4.45
CA PRO A 172 22.68 -1.64 -4.83
C PRO A 172 23.14 -1.52 -6.28
N ASN A 173 22.35 -0.82 -7.09
CA ASN A 173 22.70 -0.50 -8.45
C ASN A 173 24.04 0.26 -8.44
N ARG A 174 25.07 -0.27 -9.12
CA ARG A 174 26.37 0.42 -9.27
C ARG A 174 26.18 1.60 -10.21
N GLY A 175 25.68 2.71 -9.68
CA GLY A 175 25.42 3.92 -10.45
C GLY A 175 24.98 5.08 -9.58
N GLY A 176 25.79 5.43 -8.58
CA GLY A 176 25.56 6.61 -7.74
C GLY A 176 26.61 6.68 -6.64
N GLY A 177 27.54 7.62 -6.75
CA GLY A 177 28.58 7.86 -5.75
C GLY A 177 28.00 8.25 -4.39
N ALA A 178 28.75 7.87 -3.36
CA ALA A 178 28.48 8.08 -1.94
C ALA A 178 28.15 9.52 -1.55
N GLU A 179 27.25 9.66 -0.57
CA GLU A 179 27.52 10.45 0.63
C GLU A 179 26.89 9.73 1.83
N GLY A 180 27.75 9.31 2.76
CA GLY A 180 27.35 8.77 4.05
C GLY A 180 28.31 9.30 5.12
N ALA A 181 27.72 9.67 6.26
CA ALA A 181 28.18 9.46 7.64
C ALA A 181 28.34 10.71 8.52
N GLY A 182 27.62 10.67 9.64
CA GLY A 182 28.04 11.15 10.96
C GLY A 182 26.85 11.54 11.84
N GLN A 183 26.67 11.13 13.10
CA GLN A 183 27.49 10.41 14.09
C GLN A 183 26.57 9.88 15.22
N ARG A 184 27.04 8.87 15.95
CA ARG A 184 26.42 8.26 17.15
C ARG A 184 26.77 9.02 18.45
N GLY A 185 26.00 8.76 19.50
CA GLY A 185 26.39 8.78 20.92
C GLY A 185 25.18 8.30 21.75
N GLU A 186 25.11 7.04 22.18
CA GLU A 186 25.61 6.47 23.45
C GLU A 186 25.16 7.22 24.71
N ASP A 187 24.23 6.61 25.47
CA ASP A 187 24.26 6.51 26.93
C ASP A 187 23.43 5.29 27.37
N ALA A 188 24.05 4.41 28.16
CA ALA A 188 23.46 3.19 28.72
C ALA A 188 23.54 3.21 30.26
N GLY A 189 22.46 2.76 30.94
CA GLY A 189 22.47 2.43 32.37
C GLY A 189 21.11 1.98 32.90
N PRO A 190 21.02 1.05 33.88
CA PRO A 190 20.17 -0.15 33.76
C PRO A 190 19.00 -0.23 34.76
N GLY A 191 17.93 -0.96 34.42
CA GLY A 191 16.81 -1.20 35.34
C GLY A 191 15.69 -2.12 34.83
N ARG A 192 15.96 -3.42 34.87
CA ARG A 192 15.08 -4.60 35.10
C ARG A 192 13.60 -4.61 34.66
N GLU A 193 13.29 -5.72 33.99
CA GLU A 193 12.00 -6.42 33.85
C GLU A 193 11.01 -6.22 35.01
N LEU A 194 9.73 -6.08 34.65
CA LEU A 194 8.56 -6.61 35.36
C LEU A 194 7.35 -6.59 34.39
N TRP A 195 7.16 -7.70 33.67
CA TRP A 195 5.86 -8.05 33.08
C TRP A 195 5.29 -9.15 33.96
N ASP A 196 4.45 -8.78 34.94
CA ASP A 196 3.71 -9.75 35.75
C ASP A 196 2.56 -10.31 34.90
N GLY A 197 2.69 -11.57 34.54
CA GLY A 197 1.64 -12.34 33.90
C GLY A 197 0.49 -12.64 34.85
N GLY A 198 -0.74 -12.56 34.32
CA GLY A 198 -1.93 -13.06 34.99
C GLY A 198 -3.22 -12.57 34.32
N GLY A 199 -3.68 -13.28 33.29
CA GLY A 199 -4.97 -12.99 32.66
C GLY A 199 -5.16 -13.71 31.34
N ASP A 200 -5.44 -14.99 31.41
CA ASP A 200 -5.82 -15.87 30.31
C ASP A 200 -7.09 -15.36 29.60
N ALA A 201 -6.98 -15.04 28.31
CA ALA A 201 -8.08 -15.02 27.35
C ALA A 201 -7.46 -15.18 25.95
N GLY A 202 -7.46 -16.43 25.49
CA GLY A 202 -6.96 -16.83 24.17
C GLY A 202 -7.59 -16.02 23.03
N GLY A 203 -6.71 -15.61 22.11
CA GLY A 203 -7.03 -14.94 20.86
C GLY A 203 -5.73 -14.65 20.13
N GLY A 204 -4.98 -15.72 19.83
CA GLY A 204 -3.70 -15.62 19.12
C GLY A 204 -3.90 -14.92 17.78
N CYS A 205 -3.07 -13.90 17.53
CA CYS A 205 -2.86 -13.36 16.20
C CYS A 205 -2.50 -14.52 15.27
N ILE A 206 -3.39 -14.79 14.31
CA ILE A 206 -3.10 -15.67 13.19
C ILE A 206 -2.19 -14.85 12.25
N PRO A 207 -0.92 -15.26 12.04
CA PRO A 207 -0.11 -14.66 10.99
C PRO A 207 -0.73 -15.00 9.63
N GLN A 208 -0.81 -14.01 8.74
CA GLN A 208 -1.32 -14.16 7.38
C GLN A 208 -0.52 -15.17 6.56
#